data_AF-A0A2G9RZB9-F1
#
_entry.id   AF-A0A2G9RZB9-F1
#
_cell.length_a   1.000
_cell.length_b   1.000
_cell.length_c   1.000
_cell.angle_alpha   90.00
_cell.angle_beta   90.00
_cell.angle_gamma   90.00
#
_symmetry.space_group_name_H-M   'P 1'
#
loop_
_entity.id
_entity.type
_entity.pdbx_description
1 polymer ?
#
loop_
_entity_poly.entity_id
_entity_poly.type
_entity_poly.pdbx_seq_one_letter_code
_entity_poly.pdbx_strand_id
1 'polypeptide(L)'
;MIKAIKEKRSLPEPTSFVPIIDEPSLQTDSLDLSENRKRKLIFKDYIFLFLTAKQHKKLSSAVHFGGGKAQLLVGECEDKHLLENPKTLVIDVGATESQLSESQTPTWVTSIMNILQGKGLRAIPEAEIGLAVIYMSTEIYCNPQQRAGNRNETVVYSKHTCLVEMKPLAAARNNIH
;
A
#
# COMPACT_ATOMS: atom_id res chain seq x y z
N MET A 1 1.08 17.98 -26.00
CA MET A 1 2.04 19.10 -25.79
C MET A 1 2.72 19.55 -27.10
N ILE A 2 3.49 18.69 -27.78
CA ILE A 2 4.23 19.05 -29.03
C ILE A 2 3.31 19.64 -30.11
N LYS A 3 2.10 19.08 -30.28
CA LYS A 3 1.10 19.59 -31.23
C LYS A 3 0.64 21.02 -30.90
N ALA A 4 0.36 21.32 -29.63
CA ALA A 4 -0.08 22.64 -29.18
C ALA A 4 1.01 23.71 -29.37
N ILE A 5 2.28 23.36 -29.14
CA ILE A 5 3.44 24.24 -29.37
C ILE A 5 3.57 24.57 -30.87
N LYS A 6 3.50 23.56 -31.73
CA LYS A 6 3.56 23.74 -33.20
C LYS A 6 2.41 24.60 -33.72
N GLU A 7 1.22 24.43 -33.15
CA GLU A 7 -0.01 25.12 -33.55
C GLU A 7 -0.23 26.46 -32.81
N LYS A 8 0.70 26.91 -31.96
CA LYS A 8 0.59 28.11 -31.10
C LYS A 8 -0.73 28.17 -30.30
N ARG A 9 -1.25 27.01 -29.90
CA ARG A 9 -2.43 26.89 -29.04
C ARG A 9 -2.03 26.95 -27.57
N SER A 10 -3.00 27.21 -26.69
CA SER A 10 -2.80 27.04 -25.25
C SER A 10 -2.34 25.61 -24.95
N LEU A 11 -1.48 25.47 -23.94
CA LEU A 11 -1.03 24.16 -23.49
C LEU A 11 -2.23 23.37 -22.94
N PRO A 12 -2.30 22.05 -23.18
CA PRO A 12 -3.34 21.22 -22.58
C PRO A 12 -3.21 21.28 -21.05
N GLU A 13 -4.36 21.27 -20.37
CA GLU A 13 -4.39 21.24 -18.90
C GLU A 13 -3.62 20.01 -18.40
N PRO A 14 -2.73 20.15 -17.40
CA PRO A 14 -1.97 19.03 -16.86
C PRO A 14 -2.86 17.87 -16.37
N THR A 15 -4.07 18.19 -15.91
CA THR A 15 -5.08 17.22 -15.45
C THR A 15 -5.73 16.41 -16.57
N SER A 16 -5.61 16.85 -17.83
CA SER A 16 -6.11 16.11 -19.01
C SER A 16 -5.10 15.08 -19.53
N PHE A 17 -3.89 15.04 -18.98
CA PHE A 17 -2.87 14.10 -19.38
C PHE A 17 -2.95 12.82 -18.53
N VAL A 18 -3.36 11.72 -19.16
CA VAL A 18 -3.24 10.37 -18.59
C VAL A 18 -2.33 9.56 -19.53
N PRO A 19 -1.21 9.00 -19.04
CA PRO A 19 -0.34 8.20 -19.87
C PRO A 19 -1.05 6.91 -20.30
N ILE A 20 -0.65 6.35 -21.44
CA ILE A 20 -1.04 4.98 -21.80
C ILE A 20 -0.32 4.03 -20.84
N ILE A 21 -1.07 3.16 -20.19
CA ILE A 21 -0.56 2.20 -19.21
C ILE A 21 -0.57 0.84 -19.90
N ASP A 22 0.61 0.35 -20.24
CA ASP A 22 0.83 -0.97 -20.82
C ASP A 22 1.63 -1.82 -19.82
N GLU A 23 1.05 -1.99 -18.64
CA GLU A 23 1.67 -2.74 -17.54
C GLU A 23 0.79 -3.95 -17.22
N PRO A 24 1.21 -5.18 -17.58
CA PRO A 24 0.37 -6.37 -17.49
C PRO A 24 0.02 -6.76 -16.05
N SER A 25 0.79 -6.26 -15.06
CA SER A 25 0.51 -6.47 -13.64
C SER A 25 -0.60 -5.57 -13.10
N LEU A 26 -1.07 -4.60 -13.88
CA LEU A 26 -2.14 -3.68 -13.51
C LEU A 26 -3.42 -4.00 -14.30
N GLN A 27 -4.53 -4.10 -13.58
CA GLN A 27 -5.86 -4.13 -14.19
C GLN A 27 -6.25 -2.70 -14.59
N THR A 28 -5.95 -2.34 -15.84
CA THR A 28 -6.12 -0.98 -16.39
C THR A 28 -7.57 -0.50 -16.42
N ASP A 29 -8.54 -1.41 -16.55
CA ASP A 29 -9.98 -1.07 -16.61
C ASP A 29 -10.55 -0.47 -15.31
N SER A 30 -9.86 -0.65 -14.18
CA SER A 30 -10.29 -0.17 -12.85
C SER A 30 -9.35 0.88 -12.25
N LEU A 31 -8.36 1.32 -13.04
CA LEU A 31 -7.24 2.11 -12.57
C LEU A 31 -7.56 3.62 -12.58
N ASP A 32 -7.86 4.18 -11.42
CA ASP A 32 -8.03 5.63 -11.24
C ASP A 32 -6.69 6.30 -10.94
N LEU A 33 -6.11 7.01 -11.92
CA LEU A 33 -4.89 7.81 -11.73
C LEU A 33 -5.15 9.29 -11.39
N SER A 34 -6.40 9.69 -11.20
CA SER A 34 -6.73 11.07 -10.83
C SER A 34 -6.18 11.44 -9.45
N GLU A 35 -6.18 12.74 -9.14
CA GLU A 35 -5.80 13.20 -7.81
C GLU A 35 -6.75 12.62 -6.76
N ASN A 36 -6.22 11.78 -5.87
CA ASN A 36 -6.98 11.23 -4.76
C ASN A 36 -6.32 11.60 -3.43
N ARG A 37 -6.89 12.58 -2.73
CA ARG A 37 -6.37 13.06 -1.43
C ARG A 37 -6.36 11.97 -0.35
N LYS A 38 -7.20 10.93 -0.47
CA LYS A 38 -7.21 9.80 0.47
C LYS A 38 -5.90 9.01 0.43
N ARG A 39 -5.15 9.03 -0.69
CA ARG A 39 -3.82 8.40 -0.79
C ARG A 39 -2.85 8.89 0.28
N LYS A 40 -3.02 10.13 0.77
CA LYS A 40 -2.17 10.70 1.83
C LYS A 40 -2.34 10.04 3.20
N LEU A 41 -3.38 9.24 3.38
CA LEU A 41 -3.73 8.58 4.65
C LEU A 41 -3.81 7.06 4.50
N ILE A 42 -3.41 6.51 3.35
CA ILE A 42 -3.57 5.08 3.07
C ILE A 42 -2.79 4.20 4.06
N PHE A 43 -1.64 4.68 4.52
CA PHE A 43 -0.78 3.98 5.48
C PHE A 43 -0.90 4.54 6.88
N LYS A 44 -2.00 5.27 7.18
CA LYS A 44 -2.22 5.81 8.52
C LYS A 44 -2.18 4.69 9.57
N ASP A 45 -1.44 4.95 10.63
CA ASP A 45 -1.19 4.03 11.76
C ASP A 45 -0.36 2.77 11.42
N TYR A 46 0.10 2.59 10.18
CA TYR A 46 0.98 1.49 9.82
C TYR A 46 2.46 1.84 10.02
N ILE A 47 3.24 0.82 10.37
CA ILE A 47 4.70 0.88 10.49
C ILE A 47 5.30 -0.10 9.49
N PHE A 48 6.14 0.38 8.60
CA PHE A 48 6.85 -0.40 7.59
C PHE A 48 8.28 -0.65 8.06
N LEU A 49 8.61 -1.90 8.35
CA LEU A 49 9.94 -2.35 8.74
C LEU A 49 10.69 -2.85 7.52
N PHE A 50 11.71 -2.12 7.11
CA PHE A 50 12.58 -2.49 6.01
C PHE A 50 13.78 -3.25 6.54
N LEU A 51 14.10 -4.37 5.89
CA LEU A 51 15.22 -5.23 6.25
C LEU A 51 16.53 -4.79 5.57
N THR A 52 16.45 -3.90 4.55
CA THR A 52 17.62 -3.36 3.85
C THR A 52 17.56 -1.84 3.72
N ALA A 53 18.74 -1.20 3.76
CA ALA A 53 18.86 0.24 3.57
C ALA A 53 18.43 0.68 2.16
N LYS A 54 18.60 -0.18 1.15
CA LYS A 54 18.20 0.10 -0.24
C LYS A 54 16.69 0.26 -0.36
N GLN A 55 15.92 -0.68 0.19
CA GLN A 55 14.46 -0.61 0.18
C GLN A 55 13.97 0.59 0.98
N HIS A 56 14.53 0.82 2.16
CA HIS A 56 14.18 1.99 2.97
C HIS A 56 14.42 3.29 2.20
N LYS A 57 15.57 3.45 1.54
CA LYS A 57 15.87 4.64 0.73
C LYS A 57 14.90 4.81 -0.45
N LYS A 58 14.49 3.71 -1.08
CA LYS A 58 13.58 3.71 -2.24
C LYS A 58 12.14 4.04 -1.88
N LEU A 59 11.64 3.53 -0.75
CA LEU A 59 10.20 3.47 -0.46
C LEU A 59 9.77 4.28 0.76
N SER A 60 10.69 4.70 1.63
CA SER A 60 10.35 5.45 2.85
C SER A 60 9.56 6.73 2.53
N SER A 61 9.90 7.45 1.48
CA SER A 61 9.16 8.65 1.06
C SER A 61 7.71 8.33 0.69
N ALA A 62 7.47 7.26 -0.06
CA ALA A 62 6.12 6.82 -0.43
C ALA A 62 5.29 6.45 0.81
N VAL A 63 5.89 5.75 1.78
CA VAL A 63 5.23 5.40 3.05
C VAL A 63 4.86 6.65 3.85
N HIS A 64 5.79 7.60 4.00
CA HIS A 64 5.55 8.86 4.71
C HIS A 64 4.48 9.72 4.01
N PHE A 65 4.51 9.82 2.68
CA PHE A 65 3.48 10.54 1.93
C PHE A 65 2.11 9.87 2.04
N GLY A 66 2.06 8.56 2.24
CA GLY A 66 0.84 7.82 2.55
C GLY A 66 0.39 7.91 4.01
N GLY A 67 1.11 8.63 4.88
CA GLY A 67 0.77 8.83 6.29
C GLY A 67 1.23 7.73 7.24
N GLY A 68 2.10 6.82 6.78
CA GLY A 68 2.69 5.76 7.59
C GLY A 68 4.05 6.11 8.16
N LYS A 69 4.60 5.21 8.97
CA LYS A 69 5.97 5.29 9.49
C LYS A 69 6.86 4.29 8.75
N ALA A 70 8.03 4.72 8.30
CA ALA A 70 9.05 3.84 7.73
C ALA A 70 10.24 3.73 8.70
N GLN A 71 10.69 2.51 8.98
CA GLN A 71 11.84 2.25 9.84
C GLN A 71 12.76 1.23 9.17
N LEU A 72 14.07 1.49 9.23
CA LEU A 72 15.08 0.52 8.86
C LEU A 72 15.42 -0.32 10.09
N LEU A 73 15.27 -1.64 9.96
CA LEU A 73 15.71 -2.57 10.99
C LEU A 73 17.18 -2.92 10.74
N VAL A 74 18.01 -2.75 11.77
CA VAL A 74 19.45 -3.05 11.71
C VAL A 74 19.75 -4.10 12.78
N GLY A 75 19.84 -5.36 12.36
CA GLY A 75 20.07 -6.49 13.26
C GLY A 75 18.77 -7.09 13.83
N GLU A 76 18.91 -7.90 14.88
CA GLU A 76 17.77 -8.57 15.50
C GLU A 76 16.75 -7.56 16.07
N CYS A 77 15.47 -7.90 15.95
CA CYS A 77 14.41 -7.12 16.57
C CYS A 77 14.28 -7.53 18.04
N GLU A 78 14.71 -6.66 18.95
CA GLU A 78 14.57 -6.89 20.39
C GLU A 78 13.09 -6.90 20.82
N ASP A 79 12.26 -6.07 20.18
CA ASP A 79 10.84 -5.95 20.47
C ASP A 79 10.01 -6.90 19.60
N LYS A 80 9.83 -8.14 20.07
CA LYS A 80 8.97 -9.12 19.39
C LYS A 80 7.51 -8.66 19.31
N HIS A 81 7.03 -7.84 20.26
CA HIS A 81 5.66 -7.31 20.20
C HIS A 81 5.47 -6.36 19.03
N LEU A 82 6.54 -5.67 18.59
CA LEU A 82 6.50 -4.86 17.38
C LEU A 82 6.22 -5.72 16.14
N LEU A 83 6.89 -6.87 16.01
CA LEU A 83 6.70 -7.80 14.89
C LEU A 83 5.32 -8.49 14.91
N GLU A 84 4.73 -8.65 16.09
CA GLU A 84 3.42 -9.28 16.27
C GLU A 84 2.25 -8.30 16.06
N ASN A 85 2.52 -7.00 16.02
CA ASN A 85 1.48 -6.00 15.83
C ASN A 85 0.92 -6.07 14.40
N PRO A 86 -0.41 -6.18 14.21
CA PRO A 86 -1.02 -6.29 12.88
C PRO A 86 -0.85 -5.03 12.01
N LYS A 87 -0.49 -3.89 12.62
CA LYS A 87 -0.17 -2.65 11.90
C LYS A 87 1.33 -2.49 11.61
N THR A 88 2.16 -3.45 12.02
CA THR A 88 3.57 -3.52 11.64
C THR A 88 3.73 -4.47 10.46
N LEU A 89 4.29 -3.96 9.38
CA LEU A 89 4.50 -4.67 8.13
C LEU A 89 6.00 -4.85 7.90
N VAL A 90 6.46 -6.09 7.90
CA VAL A 90 7.85 -6.41 7.53
C VAL A 90 7.92 -6.53 6.02
N ILE A 91 8.84 -5.78 5.40
CA ILE A 91 8.99 -5.74 3.96
C ILE A 91 9.98 -6.83 3.54
N ASP A 92 9.50 -7.71 2.66
CA ASP A 92 10.29 -8.82 2.13
C ASP A 92 11.46 -8.26 1.33
N VAL A 93 12.65 -8.87 1.48
CA VAL A 93 13.85 -8.51 0.71
C VAL A 93 13.64 -8.86 -0.78
N GLY A 94 12.76 -9.83 -1.06
CA GLY A 94 12.31 -10.20 -2.39
C GLY A 94 13.41 -10.77 -3.29
N ALA A 95 12.98 -11.42 -4.38
CA ALA A 95 13.84 -11.96 -5.43
C ALA A 95 14.60 -10.88 -6.26
N THR A 96 14.39 -9.59 -6.00
CA THR A 96 15.18 -8.52 -6.66
C THR A 96 16.62 -8.48 -6.20
N GLU A 97 16.93 -9.08 -5.04
CA GLU A 97 18.29 -9.42 -4.62
C GLU A 97 18.57 -10.93 -4.79
N SER A 98 17.95 -11.62 -5.76
CA SER A 98 18.20 -13.05 -6.10
C SER A 98 19.64 -13.41 -6.48
N GLN A 99 20.58 -12.46 -6.43
CA GLN A 99 22.01 -12.75 -6.50
C GLN A 99 22.66 -12.90 -5.12
N LEU A 100 21.96 -12.60 -4.03
CA LEU A 100 22.34 -13.04 -2.70
C LEU A 100 21.98 -14.53 -2.62
N SER A 101 22.99 -15.39 -2.73
CA SER A 101 22.86 -16.79 -2.34
C SER A 101 22.29 -16.86 -0.92
N GLU A 102 21.55 -17.93 -0.57
CA GLU A 102 21.05 -18.17 0.80
C GLU A 102 22.13 -17.99 1.89
N SER A 103 23.42 -18.11 1.51
CA SER A 103 24.59 -17.86 2.37
C SER A 103 24.91 -16.39 2.68
N GLN A 104 24.29 -15.41 2.00
CA GLN A 104 24.53 -13.98 2.21
C GLN A 104 23.39 -13.27 2.95
N THR A 105 22.24 -13.93 3.15
CA THR A 105 21.16 -13.41 3.97
C THR A 105 21.62 -13.44 5.44
N PRO A 106 21.65 -12.29 6.14
CA PRO A 106 22.02 -12.27 7.54
C PRO A 106 21.11 -13.17 8.38
N THR A 107 21.68 -13.92 9.33
CA THR A 107 20.93 -14.87 10.17
C THR A 107 19.75 -14.23 10.90
N TRP A 108 19.88 -12.96 11.30
CA TRP A 108 18.82 -12.20 11.96
C TRP A 108 17.59 -11.98 11.08
N VAL A 109 17.76 -11.87 9.75
CA VAL A 109 16.66 -11.76 8.79
C VAL A 109 15.87 -13.06 8.79
N THR A 110 16.56 -14.20 8.71
CA THR A 110 15.93 -15.53 8.79
C THR A 110 15.19 -15.72 10.11
N SER A 111 15.76 -15.27 11.23
CA SER A 111 15.09 -15.29 12.54
C SER A 111 13.77 -14.50 12.54
N ILE A 112 13.75 -13.31 11.95
CA ILE A 112 12.51 -12.51 11.83
C ILE A 112 11.48 -13.23 10.97
N MET A 113 11.89 -13.79 9.83
CA MET A 113 10.99 -14.53 8.96
C MET A 113 10.38 -15.75 9.68
N ASN A 114 11.18 -16.47 10.47
CA ASN A 114 10.72 -17.58 11.29
C ASN A 114 9.74 -17.13 12.38
N ILE A 115 9.97 -15.97 13.02
CA ILE A 115 9.02 -15.39 14.00
C ILE A 115 7.68 -15.08 13.33
N LEU A 116 7.70 -14.44 12.16
CA LEU A 116 6.48 -14.13 11.40
C LEU A 116 5.73 -15.42 11.02
N GLN A 117 6.43 -16.39 10.45
CA GLN A 117 5.86 -17.68 10.06
C GLN A 117 5.26 -18.44 11.25
N GLY A 118 5.95 -18.45 12.39
CA GLY A 118 5.46 -19.07 13.63
C GLY A 118 4.16 -18.45 14.15
N LYS A 119 3.84 -17.22 13.73
CA LYS A 119 2.60 -16.50 14.06
C LYS A 119 1.57 -16.51 12.92
N GLY A 120 1.88 -17.19 11.80
CA GLY A 120 1.03 -17.20 10.61
C GLY A 120 1.01 -15.87 9.87
N LEU A 121 2.00 -15.01 10.08
CA LEU A 121 2.19 -13.75 9.36
C LEU A 121 3.17 -13.93 8.21
N ARG A 122 2.99 -13.16 7.14
CA ARG A 122 3.93 -13.07 6.02
C ARG A 122 4.60 -11.71 5.94
N ALA A 123 5.77 -11.69 5.32
CA ALA A 123 6.36 -10.44 4.84
C ALA A 123 5.61 -9.92 3.59
N ILE A 124 5.67 -8.61 3.39
CA ILE A 124 5.00 -7.89 2.31
C ILE A 124 6.02 -7.61 1.21
N PRO A 125 5.84 -8.14 -0.01
CA PRO A 125 6.66 -7.77 -1.17
C PRO A 125 6.61 -6.28 -1.45
N GLU A 126 7.74 -5.72 -1.88
CA GLU A 126 7.85 -4.29 -2.22
C GLU A 126 6.75 -3.80 -3.19
N ALA A 127 6.42 -4.59 -4.21
CA ALA A 127 5.42 -4.24 -5.21
C ALA A 127 4.02 -4.01 -4.60
N GLU A 128 3.69 -4.68 -3.50
CA GLU A 128 2.38 -4.54 -2.84
C GLU A 128 2.19 -3.15 -2.23
N ILE A 129 3.27 -2.43 -1.86
CA ILE A 129 3.18 -1.05 -1.39
C ILE A 129 2.65 -0.14 -2.50
N GLY A 130 3.15 -0.31 -3.73
CA GLY A 130 2.70 0.43 -4.90
C GLY A 130 1.25 0.09 -5.26
N LEU A 131 0.93 -1.20 -5.27
CA LEU A 131 -0.44 -1.68 -5.56
C LEU A 131 -1.44 -1.17 -4.53
N ALA A 132 -1.08 -1.13 -3.24
CA ALA A 132 -1.93 -0.55 -2.20
C ALA A 132 -2.27 0.91 -2.53
N VAL A 133 -1.28 1.74 -2.86
CA VAL A 133 -1.50 3.17 -3.22
C VAL A 133 -2.35 3.32 -4.47
N ILE A 134 -2.09 2.50 -5.48
CA ILE A 134 -2.81 2.50 -6.75
C ILE A 134 -4.29 2.18 -6.52
N TYR A 135 -4.57 1.05 -5.87
CA TYR A 135 -5.92 0.52 -5.65
C TYR A 135 -6.58 0.98 -4.35
N MET A 136 -5.92 1.86 -3.60
CA MET A 136 -6.42 2.40 -2.33
C MET A 136 -6.80 1.32 -1.30
N SER A 137 -6.08 0.20 -1.26
CA SER A 137 -6.41 -0.94 -0.41
C SER A 137 -5.19 -1.57 0.25
N THR A 138 -5.06 -1.38 1.57
CA THR A 138 -4.08 -2.09 2.39
C THR A 138 -4.57 -3.47 2.83
N GLU A 139 -5.88 -3.70 2.88
CA GLU A 139 -6.49 -4.97 3.29
C GLU A 139 -6.23 -6.10 2.29
N ILE A 140 -6.07 -5.76 1.02
CA ILE A 140 -5.79 -6.71 -0.06
C ILE A 140 -4.28 -6.81 -0.32
N TYR A 141 -3.59 -5.68 -0.43
CA TYR A 141 -2.19 -5.67 -0.85
C TYR A 141 -1.22 -5.68 0.32
N CYS A 142 -1.48 -4.99 1.43
CA CYS A 142 -0.54 -4.89 2.56
C CYS A 142 -0.96 -5.75 3.77
N ASN A 143 -1.60 -6.89 3.52
CA ASN A 143 -2.14 -7.74 4.58
C ASN A 143 -1.16 -8.87 4.98
N PRO A 144 -0.58 -8.82 6.19
CA PRO A 144 0.37 -9.83 6.64
C PRO A 144 -0.31 -11.15 7.03
N GLN A 145 -1.63 -11.19 7.22
CA GLN A 145 -2.38 -12.41 7.57
C GLN A 145 -2.84 -13.19 6.34
N GLN A 146 -2.80 -12.59 5.14
CA GLN A 146 -3.20 -13.26 3.91
C GLN A 146 -2.13 -14.27 3.49
N ARG A 147 -2.49 -15.56 3.35
CA ARG A 147 -1.56 -16.60 2.92
C ARG A 147 -1.05 -16.33 1.50
N ALA A 148 0.25 -16.54 1.28
CA ALA A 148 0.96 -16.26 0.03
C ALA A 148 0.48 -17.04 -1.22
N GLY A 149 -0.60 -17.82 -1.14
CA GLY A 149 -1.09 -18.72 -2.21
C GLY A 149 -2.46 -18.40 -2.81
N ASN A 150 -3.20 -17.40 -2.33
CA ASN A 150 -4.59 -17.15 -2.77
C ASN A 150 -4.72 -16.00 -3.80
N ARG A 151 -3.82 -15.89 -4.77
CA ARG A 151 -3.89 -14.83 -5.81
C ARG A 151 -4.69 -15.23 -7.06
N ASN A 152 -5.47 -16.30 -7.02
CA ASN A 152 -6.22 -16.84 -8.17
C ASN A 152 -7.75 -16.69 -8.09
N GLU A 153 -8.30 -15.71 -7.37
CA GLU A 153 -9.74 -15.49 -7.40
C GLU A 153 -10.07 -14.04 -7.77
N THR A 154 -10.67 -13.91 -8.95
CA THR A 154 -11.57 -12.83 -9.37
C THR A 154 -12.24 -12.16 -8.18
N VAL A 155 -11.69 -11.02 -7.75
CA VAL A 155 -12.37 -10.15 -6.81
C VAL A 155 -13.52 -9.50 -7.58
N VAL A 156 -14.71 -10.09 -7.44
CA VAL A 156 -15.95 -9.42 -7.77
C VAL A 156 -15.99 -8.14 -6.93
N TYR A 157 -15.84 -6.99 -7.59
CA TYR A 157 -16.08 -5.70 -6.99
C TYR A 157 -17.50 -5.68 -6.40
N SER A 158 -17.62 -5.89 -5.10
CA SER A 158 -18.84 -5.49 -4.39
C SER A 158 -18.84 -3.97 -4.39
N LYS A 159 -19.74 -3.38 -5.17
CA LYS A 159 -20.08 -1.96 -5.11
C LYS A 159 -20.59 -1.64 -3.69
N HIS A 160 -19.69 -1.48 -2.73
CA HIS A 160 -20.01 -0.78 -1.49
C HIS A 160 -20.02 0.71 -1.80
N THR A 161 -21.11 1.10 -2.45
CA THR A 161 -21.64 2.45 -2.39
C THR A 161 -21.76 2.77 -0.90
N CYS A 162 -20.92 3.66 -0.40
CA CYS A 162 -21.11 4.26 0.91
C CYS A 162 -22.34 5.16 0.79
N LEU A 163 -23.54 4.56 0.89
CA LEU A 163 -24.75 5.29 1.22
C LEU A 163 -24.57 5.74 2.66
N VAL A 164 -24.07 6.96 2.82
CA VAL A 164 -24.28 7.71 4.05
C VAL A 164 -25.79 7.96 4.11
N GLU A 165 -26.50 7.10 4.83
CA GLU A 165 -27.90 7.29 5.15
C GLU A 165 -28.01 8.55 6.01
N MET A 166 -28.36 9.67 5.37
CA MET A 166 -28.77 10.87 6.09
C MET A 166 -30.11 10.56 6.76
N LYS A 167 -30.06 10.21 8.05
CA LYS A 167 -31.26 10.23 8.90
C LYS A 167 -31.83 11.65 8.90
N PRO A 168 -33.11 11.86 8.53
CA PRO A 168 -33.75 13.15 8.72
C PRO A 168 -33.93 13.42 10.21
N LEU A 169 -33.50 14.62 10.63
CA LEU A 169 -33.73 15.17 11.95
C LEU A 169 -35.24 15.36 12.14
N ALA A 170 -35.87 14.52 12.97
CA ALA A 170 -37.26 14.68 13.35
C ALA A 170 -37.45 16.01 14.08
N ALA A 171 -38.28 16.89 13.51
CA ALA A 171 -38.71 18.12 14.14
C ALA A 171 -39.63 17.79 15.33
N ALA A 172 -39.12 17.97 16.55
CA ALA A 172 -39.94 18.01 17.75
C ALA A 172 -40.75 19.32 17.76
N ARG A 173 -42.03 19.25 17.38
CA ARG A 173 -43.00 20.30 17.70
C ARG A 173 -43.33 20.20 19.18
N ASN A 174 -42.83 21.15 19.95
CA ASN A 174 -43.32 21.44 21.29
C ASN A 174 -44.80 21.82 21.23
N ASN A 175 -45.61 21.12 22.00
CA ASN A 175 -46.97 21.53 22.33
C ASN A 175 -47.07 21.45 23.85
N ILE A 176 -46.96 22.60 24.52
CA ILE A 176 -47.20 22.74 25.95
C ILE A 176 -48.01 24.04 26.14
N HIS A 177 -49.29 23.82 26.44
CA HIS A 177 -50.32 24.65 27.07
C HIS A 177 -50.69 26.01 26.48
#